data_AF-A0A8D7ZXF1-F1
#
_entry.id   AF-A0A8D7ZXF1-F1
#
_cell.length_a   1.000
_cell.length_b   1.000
_cell.length_c   1.000
_cell.angle_alpha   90.00
_cell.angle_beta   90.00
_cell.angle_gamma   90.00
#
_symmetry.space_group_name_H-M   'P 1'
#
loop_
_entity.id
_entity.type
_entity.pdbx_description
1 polymer ?
#
loop_
_entity_poly.entity_id
_entity_poly.type
_entity_poly.pdbx_seq_one_letter_code
_entity_poly.pdbx_strand_id
1 'polypeptide(L)'
;MFLTRLVTRTTGAGSRAAALGLFGTAVVAMNLLSTSSVLASSATPKTVYDFSAVDIDGNKVSLDRYRGHVLIIVNVASKCGYTDGHYSELNQLYEEYGESKGLRILAFPSNQFANQEPQTNEQIKKFAQEKKGAKFDLFAKIYVNGDETHPLWQFLKEKQGG
;
A
#
# COMPACT_ATOMS: atom_id res chain seq x y z
N MET A 1 14.10 14.22 5.62
CA MET A 1 12.95 14.93 5.03
C MET A 1 11.89 13.86 4.77
N PHE A 2 10.78 13.88 5.50
CA PHE A 2 9.67 12.95 5.27
C PHE A 2 8.94 13.39 4.01
N LEU A 3 9.35 12.84 2.88
CA LEU A 3 8.77 13.20 1.58
C LEU A 3 8.14 11.96 0.98
N THR A 4 6.88 11.71 1.31
CA THR A 4 5.79 11.53 0.34
C THR A 4 4.49 11.57 1.14
N ARG A 5 3.59 12.51 0.82
CA ARG A 5 2.21 12.53 1.32
C ARG A 5 1.31 12.45 0.10
N LEU A 6 1.07 11.25 -0.41
CA LEU A 6 0.04 11.11 -1.44
C LEU A 6 -1.32 11.02 -0.75
N VAL A 7 -2.14 12.05 -0.95
CA VAL A 7 -3.56 12.01 -0.64
C VAL A 7 -4.29 11.63 -1.92
N THR A 8 -4.75 10.38 -2.02
CA THR A 8 -5.62 9.98 -3.14
C THR A 8 -7.08 10.12 -2.71
N ARG A 9 -7.89 10.76 -3.56
CA ARG A 9 -9.35 10.78 -3.43
C ARG A 9 -9.90 10.08 -4.67
N THR A 10 -10.52 8.91 -4.50
CA THR A 10 -11.12 8.21 -5.64
C THR A 10 -12.64 8.30 -5.57
N THR A 11 -13.24 8.94 -6.58
CA THR A 11 -14.66 8.81 -6.86
C THR A 11 -14.90 7.43 -7.48
N GLY A 12 -15.67 6.58 -6.79
CA GLY A 12 -15.93 5.22 -7.25
C GLY A 12 -16.88 5.21 -8.45
N ALA A 13 -16.37 4.87 -9.64
CA ALA A 13 -17.19 4.45 -10.77
C ALA A 13 -17.14 2.92 -10.85
N GLY A 14 -18.15 2.26 -10.31
CA GLY A 14 -18.34 0.81 -10.48
C GLY A 14 -18.79 0.48 -11.89
N SER A 15 -18.11 -0.44 -12.57
CA SER A 15 -18.60 -1.06 -13.81
C SER A 15 -18.82 -2.55 -13.56
N ARG A 16 -20.09 -2.95 -13.60
CA ARG A 16 -20.54 -4.34 -13.58
C ARG A 16 -20.33 -4.92 -14.98
N ALA A 17 -19.49 -5.94 -15.12
CA ALA A 17 -19.43 -6.74 -16.34
C ALA A 17 -20.47 -7.85 -16.25
N ALA A 18 -21.47 -7.81 -17.13
CA ALA A 18 -22.39 -8.91 -17.39
C ALA A 18 -21.82 -9.74 -18.55
N ALA A 19 -21.68 -11.06 -18.35
CA ALA A 19 -21.36 -12.01 -19.42
C ALA A 19 -22.60 -12.87 -19.70
N LEU A 20 -23.02 -12.92 -20.96
CA LEU A 20 -24.23 -13.60 -21.44
C LEU A 20 -23.85 -14.58 -22.58
N GLY A 21 -24.29 -15.84 -22.47
CA GLY A 21 -24.46 -16.83 -23.55
C GLY A 21 -23.20 -17.60 -23.99
N LEU A 22 -23.24 -18.86 -24.48
CA LEU A 22 -24.31 -19.83 -24.75
C LEU A 22 -23.64 -21.23 -24.92
N PHE A 23 -24.39 -22.31 -24.66
CA PHE A 23 -23.97 -23.70 -24.82
C PHE A 23 -23.78 -24.11 -26.30
N GLY A 24 -22.80 -24.96 -26.58
CA GLY A 24 -22.64 -25.65 -27.86
C GLY A 24 -21.62 -26.80 -27.77
N THR A 25 -22.11 -28.04 -27.92
CA THR A 25 -21.37 -29.31 -27.84
C THR A 25 -20.75 -29.71 -29.18
N ALA A 26 -19.51 -30.22 -29.19
CA ALA A 26 -19.07 -31.47 -29.84
C ALA A 26 -17.54 -31.63 -29.79
N VAL A 27 -17.10 -32.87 -29.59
CA VAL A 27 -15.72 -33.34 -29.30
C VAL A 27 -15.04 -33.88 -30.57
N VAL A 28 -13.72 -34.13 -30.49
CA VAL A 28 -12.82 -35.01 -31.30
C VAL A 28 -11.80 -34.19 -32.13
N ALA A 29 -10.47 -34.34 -32.10
CA ALA A 29 -9.52 -35.26 -31.46
C ALA A 29 -8.08 -34.69 -31.51
N MET A 30 -7.16 -35.45 -30.90
CA MET A 30 -5.70 -35.55 -31.12
C MET A 30 -4.75 -34.75 -30.22
N ASN A 31 -3.96 -35.51 -29.47
CA ASN A 31 -2.95 -35.10 -28.50
C ASN A 31 -1.87 -34.21 -29.12
N LEU A 32 -1.69 -33.00 -28.57
CA LEU A 32 -0.41 -32.31 -28.58
C LEU A 32 -0.11 -31.79 -27.17
N LEU A 33 1.11 -32.09 -26.73
CA LEU A 33 1.63 -31.86 -25.39
C LEU A 33 1.73 -30.34 -25.09
N SER A 34 1.13 -29.95 -23.97
CA SER A 34 1.44 -28.80 -23.10
C SER A 34 2.21 -27.61 -23.68
N THR A 35 1.51 -26.50 -23.93
CA THR A 35 1.91 -25.18 -23.39
C THR A 35 0.67 -24.31 -23.26
N SER A 36 -0.03 -24.40 -22.12
CA SER A 36 -0.87 -23.30 -21.67
C SER A 36 0.06 -22.15 -21.30
N SER A 37 0.42 -21.32 -22.28
CA SER A 37 0.91 -19.98 -21.99
C SER A 37 -0.24 -19.22 -21.37
N VAL A 38 -0.38 -19.33 -20.05
CA VAL A 38 -1.18 -18.38 -19.27
C VAL A 38 -0.54 -17.04 -19.56
N LEU A 39 -1.16 -16.24 -20.42
CA LEU A 39 -0.84 -14.84 -20.60
C LEU A 39 -1.12 -14.17 -19.25
N ALA A 40 -0.11 -14.18 -18.38
CA ALA A 40 -0.05 -13.24 -17.28
C ALA A 40 0.04 -11.86 -17.93
N SER A 41 -1.10 -11.20 -18.06
CA SER A 41 -1.18 -9.81 -18.48
C SER A 41 -0.34 -9.00 -17.50
N SER A 42 0.86 -8.60 -17.91
CA SER A 42 1.67 -7.65 -17.16
C SER A 42 1.04 -6.27 -17.35
N ALA A 43 -0.12 -6.07 -16.73
CA ALA A 43 -0.74 -4.77 -16.67
C ALA A 43 0.17 -3.89 -15.82
N THR A 44 0.73 -2.84 -16.42
CA THR A 44 1.36 -1.74 -15.68
C THR A 44 0.36 -1.27 -14.62
N PRO A 45 0.74 -1.22 -13.34
CA PRO A 45 -0.17 -0.83 -12.27
C PRO A 45 -0.71 0.56 -12.55
N LYS A 46 -2.03 0.67 -12.60
CA LYS A 46 -2.72 1.91 -12.99
C LYS A 46 -3.03 2.77 -11.76
N THR A 47 -3.17 2.13 -10.61
CA THR A 47 -3.60 2.75 -9.36
C THR A 47 -2.86 2.17 -8.16
N VAL A 48 -2.93 2.86 -7.02
CA VAL A 48 -2.39 2.37 -5.73
C VAL A 48 -2.99 1.03 -5.29
N TYR A 49 -4.19 0.67 -5.80
CA TYR A 49 -4.89 -0.56 -5.45
C TYR A 49 -4.32 -1.82 -6.11
N ASP A 50 -3.48 -1.64 -7.13
CA ASP A 50 -2.83 -2.75 -7.84
C ASP A 50 -1.59 -3.29 -7.10
N PHE A 51 -1.22 -2.66 -5.98
CA PHE A 51 -0.06 -3.03 -5.18
C PHE A 51 -0.44 -3.90 -3.98
N SER A 52 0.55 -4.62 -3.46
CA SER A 52 0.51 -5.26 -2.16
C SER A 52 1.74 -4.85 -1.36
N ALA A 53 1.63 -4.90 -0.04
CA ALA A 53 2.75 -4.70 0.87
C ALA A 53 2.67 -5.70 2.02
N VAL A 54 3.80 -5.91 2.70
CA VAL A 54 3.84 -6.73 3.92
C VAL A 54 3.51 -5.83 5.10
N ASP A 55 2.52 -6.18 5.91
CA ASP A 55 2.19 -5.44 7.13
C ASP A 55 3.30 -5.59 8.18
N ILE A 56 3.22 -4.83 9.28
CA ILE A 56 4.24 -4.87 10.33
C ILE A 56 4.37 -6.24 11.01
N ASP A 57 3.35 -7.10 10.88
CA ASP A 57 3.27 -8.45 11.44
C ASP A 57 3.72 -9.54 10.44
N GLY A 58 4.14 -9.16 9.23
CA GLY A 58 4.66 -10.08 8.22
C GLY A 58 3.62 -10.64 7.24
N ASN A 59 2.36 -10.19 7.31
CA ASN A 59 1.32 -10.67 6.40
C ASN A 59 1.31 -9.87 5.10
N LYS A 60 1.10 -10.54 3.97
CA LYS A 60 0.90 -9.86 2.69
C LYS A 60 -0.50 -9.26 2.62
N VAL A 61 -0.58 -7.94 2.49
CA VAL A 61 -1.82 -7.15 2.41
C VAL A 61 -1.95 -6.54 1.02
N SER A 62 -3.07 -6.82 0.34
CA SER A 62 -3.44 -6.12 -0.90
C SER A 62 -3.96 -4.72 -0.58
N LEU A 63 -3.46 -3.70 -1.29
CA LEU A 63 -3.92 -2.32 -1.10
C LEU A 63 -5.32 -2.09 -1.69
N ASP A 64 -5.84 -3.02 -2.50
CA ASP A 64 -7.22 -3.00 -2.98
C ASP A 64 -8.25 -2.94 -1.84
N ARG A 65 -7.92 -3.45 -0.65
CA ARG A 65 -8.79 -3.37 0.54
C ARG A 65 -9.14 -1.93 0.95
N TYR A 66 -8.34 -0.96 0.54
CA TYR A 66 -8.56 0.46 0.84
C TYR A 66 -9.34 1.19 -0.26
N ARG A 67 -9.87 0.48 -1.25
CA ARG A 67 -10.69 1.07 -2.31
C ARG A 67 -11.85 1.86 -1.73
N GLY A 68 -12.09 3.05 -2.30
CA GLY A 68 -13.15 3.96 -1.86
C GLY A 68 -12.81 4.81 -0.62
N HIS A 69 -11.65 4.60 -0.01
CA HIS A 69 -11.15 5.43 1.09
C HIS A 69 -10.24 6.54 0.57
N VAL A 70 -10.17 7.65 1.31
CA VAL A 70 -9.10 8.64 1.13
C VAL A 70 -7.86 8.07 1.79
N LEU A 71 -6.75 8.01 1.07
CA LEU A 71 -5.51 7.42 1.60
C LEU A 71 -4.49 8.49 1.93
N ILE A 72 -3.84 8.39 3.09
CA ILE A 72 -2.53 9.01 3.33
C ILE A 72 -1.52 7.88 3.34
N ILE A 73 -0.64 7.84 2.34
CA ILE A 73 0.51 6.93 2.31
C ILE A 73 1.74 7.73 2.73
N VAL A 74 2.43 7.29 3.78
CA VAL A 74 3.50 8.07 4.42
C VAL A 74 4.66 7.17 4.82
N ASN A 75 5.89 7.61 4.55
CA ASN A 75 7.07 6.98 5.14
C ASN A 75 7.34 7.55 6.54
N VAL A 76 7.67 6.70 7.51
CA VAL A 76 7.88 7.10 8.91
C VAL A 76 9.24 6.65 9.44
N ALA A 77 9.67 7.31 10.52
CA ALA A 77 10.83 6.93 11.31
C ALA A 77 10.60 7.30 12.78
N SER A 78 11.28 6.60 13.68
CA SER A 78 11.10 6.54 15.12
C SER A 78 12.14 7.41 15.84
N LYS A 79 13.30 7.65 15.21
CA LYS A 79 14.39 8.49 15.74
C LYS A 79 14.55 9.81 15.00
N CYS A 80 13.48 10.34 14.40
CA CYS A 80 13.52 11.66 13.77
C CYS A 80 13.14 12.74 14.78
N GLY A 81 13.76 13.92 14.68
CA GLY A 81 13.38 15.08 15.52
C GLY A 81 11.94 15.54 15.33
N TYR A 82 11.27 15.13 14.25
CA TYR A 82 9.88 15.44 13.97
C TYR A 82 8.90 14.29 14.25
N THR A 83 9.40 13.12 14.68
CA THR A 83 8.57 11.92 14.90
C THR A 83 7.38 12.22 15.82
N ASP A 84 7.60 12.95 16.90
CA ASP A 84 6.57 13.23 17.90
C ASP A 84 5.43 14.08 17.33
N GLY A 85 5.77 15.17 16.62
CA GLY A 85 4.79 16.02 15.94
C GLY A 85 4.04 15.26 14.85
N HIS A 86 4.75 14.52 14.00
CA HIS A 86 4.12 13.79 12.90
C HIS A 86 3.17 12.69 13.37
N TYR A 87 3.55 11.86 14.35
CA TYR A 87 2.63 10.85 14.88
C TYR A 87 1.41 11.50 15.56
N SER A 88 1.60 12.62 16.28
CA SER A 88 0.50 13.36 16.88
C SER A 88 -0.50 13.86 15.83
N GLU A 89 -0.01 14.49 14.77
CA GLU A 89 -0.85 15.01 13.67
C GLU A 89 -1.57 13.90 12.92
N LEU A 90 -0.89 12.79 12.62
CA LEU A 90 -1.50 11.64 11.94
C LEU A 90 -2.58 10.99 12.81
N ASN A 91 -2.34 10.85 14.10
CA ASN A 91 -3.34 10.34 15.04
C ASN A 91 -4.57 11.24 15.11
N GLN A 92 -4.36 12.56 15.20
CA GLN A 92 -5.47 13.52 15.23
C GLN A 92 -6.32 13.43 13.95
N LEU A 93 -5.67 13.39 12.78
CA LEU A 93 -6.36 13.23 11.50
C LEU A 93 -7.15 11.91 11.45
N TYR A 94 -6.55 10.82 11.93
CA TYR A 94 -7.21 9.52 11.92
C TYR A 94 -8.40 9.45 12.88
N GLU A 95 -8.28 10.04 14.07
CA GLU A 95 -9.37 10.14 15.03
C GLU A 95 -10.54 10.95 14.46
N GLU A 96 -10.25 12.08 13.81
CA GLU A 96 -11.28 12.97 13.28
C GLU A 96 -11.98 12.40 12.02
N TYR A 97 -11.21 11.81 11.10
CA TYR A 97 -11.68 11.48 9.75
C TYR A 97 -11.70 9.98 9.41
N GLY A 98 -11.06 9.13 10.22
CA GLY A 98 -10.86 7.71 9.92
C GLY A 98 -12.16 6.98 9.66
N GLU A 99 -12.99 6.85 10.69
CA GLU A 99 -14.29 6.18 10.58
C GLU A 99 -15.38 7.11 10.01
N SER A 100 -15.35 8.39 10.35
CA SER A 100 -16.43 9.33 10.02
C SER A 100 -16.45 9.75 8.55
N LYS A 101 -15.27 9.78 7.89
CA LYS A 101 -15.09 10.25 6.50
C LYS A 101 -14.32 9.25 5.63
N GLY A 102 -13.99 8.06 6.15
CA GLY A 102 -13.30 7.02 5.39
C GLY A 102 -11.84 7.34 5.08
N LEU A 103 -11.13 8.03 5.98
CA LEU A 103 -9.68 8.20 5.88
C LEU A 103 -8.96 6.92 6.29
N ARG A 104 -7.95 6.50 5.52
CA ARG A 104 -7.01 5.43 5.91
C ARG A 104 -5.58 5.94 5.80
N ILE A 105 -4.81 5.75 6.86
CA ILE A 105 -3.39 6.10 6.89
C ILE A 105 -2.59 4.80 6.81
N LEU A 106 -1.67 4.72 5.86
CA LEU A 106 -0.78 3.58 5.65
C LEU A 106 0.66 4.08 5.91
N ALA A 107 1.21 3.70 7.06
CA ALA A 107 2.54 4.11 7.49
C ALA A 107 3.59 3.06 7.14
N PHE A 108 4.65 3.48 6.44
CA PHE A 108 5.74 2.62 5.98
C PHE A 108 7.06 3.06 6.61
N PRO A 109 7.60 2.33 7.60
CA PRO A 109 8.90 2.65 8.18
C PRO A 109 10.00 2.60 7.11
N SER A 110 10.96 3.52 7.18
CA SER A 110 12.14 3.48 6.30
C SER A 110 13.41 4.03 6.97
N ASN A 111 14.51 3.29 6.85
CA ASN A 111 15.79 3.67 7.45
C ASN A 111 16.67 4.53 6.54
N GLN A 112 16.21 4.87 5.33
CA GLN A 112 17.04 5.54 4.32
C GLN A 112 17.31 7.04 4.58
N PHE A 113 16.74 7.60 5.64
CA PHE A 113 16.93 8.99 6.01
C PHE A 113 17.72 9.07 7.30
N ALA A 114 19.03 9.34 7.18
CA ALA A 114 19.96 9.48 8.31
C ALA A 114 19.91 8.31 9.32
N ASN A 115 19.59 7.09 8.86
CA ASN A 115 19.50 5.88 9.68
C ASN A 115 18.56 6.04 10.90
N GLN A 116 17.43 6.73 10.74
CA GLN A 116 16.49 7.04 11.82
C GLN A 116 15.48 5.91 12.13
N GLU A 117 15.52 4.78 11.40
CA GLU A 117 14.69 3.59 11.60
C GLU A 117 15.50 2.27 11.65
N PRO A 118 16.52 2.16 12.52
CA PRO A 118 17.41 1.00 12.54
C PRO A 118 16.75 -0.25 13.17
N GLN A 119 15.62 -0.07 13.84
CA GLN A 119 14.93 -1.09 14.63
C GLN A 119 14.27 -2.18 13.77
N THR A 120 13.94 -3.31 14.40
CA THR A 120 13.18 -4.41 13.76
C THR A 120 11.69 -4.05 13.67
N ASN A 121 10.93 -4.76 12.84
CA ASN A 121 9.48 -4.52 12.69
C ASN A 121 8.74 -4.62 14.04
N GLU A 122 9.11 -5.58 14.90
CA GLU A 122 8.49 -5.76 16.22
C GLU A 122 8.77 -4.56 17.14
N GLN A 123 9.99 -4.03 17.11
CA GLN A 123 10.37 -2.86 17.89
C GLN A 123 9.70 -1.58 17.37
N ILE A 124 9.55 -1.46 16.06
CA ILE A 124 8.86 -0.35 15.40
C ILE A 124 7.37 -0.39 15.74
N LYS A 125 6.73 -1.57 15.65
CA LYS A 125 5.33 -1.78 16.08
C LYS A 125 5.11 -1.30 17.51
N LYS A 126 5.97 -1.77 18.42
CA LYS A 126 5.93 -1.37 19.83
C LYS A 126 6.05 0.14 20.00
N PHE A 127 6.97 0.78 19.29
CA PHE A 127 7.13 2.23 19.32
C PHE A 127 5.87 2.95 18.83
N ALA A 128 5.41 2.62 17.62
CA ALA A 128 4.27 3.28 16.99
C ALA A 128 2.97 3.09 17.78
N GLN A 129 2.66 1.86 18.21
CA GLN A 129 1.39 1.55 18.86
C GLN A 129 1.41 1.86 20.36
N GLU A 130 2.40 1.36 21.10
CA GLU A 130 2.40 1.52 22.56
C GLU A 130 2.90 2.90 23.00
N LYS A 131 3.90 3.47 22.33
CA LYS A 131 4.46 4.78 22.72
C LYS A 131 3.80 5.95 22.02
N LYS A 132 3.41 5.79 20.75
CA LYS A 132 2.80 6.86 19.95
C LYS A 132 1.29 6.73 19.79
N GLY A 133 0.67 5.64 20.23
CA GLY A 133 -0.78 5.48 20.16
C GLY A 133 -1.32 5.40 18.73
N ALA A 134 -0.49 4.98 17.77
CA ALA A 134 -0.90 4.86 16.37
C ALA A 134 -2.04 3.84 16.23
N LYS A 135 -3.19 4.30 15.73
CA LYS A 135 -4.40 3.49 15.46
C LYS A 135 -4.60 3.12 13.99
N PHE A 136 -3.69 3.57 13.12
CA PHE A 136 -3.72 3.34 11.69
C PHE A 136 -2.77 2.21 11.27
N ASP A 137 -2.87 1.79 10.01
CA ASP A 137 -2.14 0.63 9.51
C ASP A 137 -0.65 0.91 9.38
N LEU A 138 0.15 0.00 9.94
CA LEU A 138 1.59 0.05 9.94
C LEU A 138 2.13 -1.14 9.13
N PHE A 139 3.06 -0.87 8.22
CA PHE A 139 3.65 -1.86 7.33
C PHE A 139 5.07 -2.21 7.75
N ALA A 140 5.59 -3.31 7.21
CA ALA A 140 6.99 -3.66 7.35
C ALA A 140 7.89 -2.55 6.80
N LYS A 141 9.11 -2.47 7.35
CA LYS A 141 10.12 -1.53 6.87
C LYS A 141 10.45 -1.77 5.39
N ILE A 142 10.52 -0.70 4.60
CA ILE A 142 10.82 -0.75 3.16
C ILE A 142 11.91 0.25 2.74
N TYR A 143 12.46 0.00 1.55
CA TYR A 143 13.19 1.00 0.79
C TYR A 143 12.21 1.85 -0.04
N VAL A 144 12.38 3.17 0.03
CA VAL A 144 11.61 4.19 -0.69
C VAL A 144 12.43 4.88 -1.80
N ASN A 145 13.75 4.67 -1.82
CA ASN A 145 14.71 5.19 -2.79
C ASN A 145 15.74 4.12 -3.23
N GLY A 146 16.39 4.34 -4.38
CA GLY A 146 17.39 3.43 -4.94
C GLY A 146 16.80 2.21 -5.67
N ASP A 147 17.66 1.28 -6.08
CA ASP A 147 17.29 0.13 -6.92
C ASP A 147 16.35 -0.85 -6.20
N GLU A 148 16.45 -0.91 -4.87
CA GLU A 148 15.58 -1.75 -4.02
C GLU A 148 14.25 -1.05 -3.65
N THR A 149 13.95 0.13 -4.22
CA THR A 149 12.71 0.87 -3.92
C THR A 149 11.49 -0.02 -4.11
N HIS A 150 10.61 -0.06 -3.11
CA HIS A 150 9.35 -0.77 -3.20
C HIS A 150 8.52 -0.29 -4.40
N PRO A 151 7.91 -1.17 -5.22
CA PRO A 151 7.18 -0.78 -6.44
C PRO A 151 6.11 0.29 -6.21
N LEU A 152 5.41 0.23 -5.08
CA LEU A 152 4.47 1.29 -4.66
C LEU A 152 5.17 2.66 -4.63
N TRP A 153 6.35 2.79 -4.02
CA TRP A 153 7.06 4.07 -3.93
C TRP A 153 7.58 4.56 -5.28
N GLN A 154 7.97 3.64 -6.18
CA GLN A 154 8.33 4.00 -7.55
C GLN A 154 7.12 4.67 -8.25
N PHE A 155 5.95 4.04 -8.16
CA PHE A 155 4.70 4.56 -8.71
C PHE A 155 4.30 5.91 -8.07
N LEU A 156 4.38 6.03 -6.74
CA LEU A 156 4.00 7.27 -6.04
C LEU A 156 4.89 8.45 -6.46
N LYS A 157 6.20 8.25 -6.56
CA LYS A 157 7.15 9.28 -7.01
C LYS A 157 6.95 9.69 -8.47
N GLU A 158 6.49 8.78 -9.32
CA GLU A 158 6.15 9.10 -10.71
C GLU A 158 4.89 9.96 -10.80
N LYS A 159 3.87 9.68 -9.97
CA LYS A 159 2.58 10.39 -10.00
C LYS A 159 2.56 11.70 -9.24
N GLN A 160 3.37 11.82 -8.21
CA GLN A 160 3.47 13.01 -7.36
C GLN A 160 4.90 13.52 -7.52
N GLY A 161 5.12 14.40 -8.51
CA GLY A 161 6.41 15.08 -8.67
C GLY A 161 6.86 15.64 -7.32
N GLY A 162 8.05 15.22 -6.87
CA GLY A 162 8.58 15.50 -5.53
C GLY A 162 8.89 16.96 -5.29
#